data_AF-A0A7J7KXI2-F1
#
_entry.id   AF-A0A7J7KXI2-F1
#
_cell.length_a   1.000
_cell.length_b   1.000
_cell.length_c   1.000
_cell.angle_alpha   90.00
_cell.angle_beta   90.00
_cell.angle_gamma   90.00
#
_symmetry.space_group_name_H-M   'P 1'
#
loop_
_entity.id
_entity.type
_entity.pdbx_description
1 polymer ?
#
loop_
_entity_poly.entity_id
_entity_poly.type
_entity_poly.pdbx_seq_one_letter_code
_entity_poly.pdbx_strand_id
1 'polypeptide(L)'
;MSTAEKQLSPSWTLMRAGNFGVPTTSEWLNDVLAPGCRISIDPFLFSSDAAEQLKGEISKRSHELVYLYDRNLVDEIWKERPNPPTNPVRLHELKYAGVNATAKLSSLRSELTESGASAIVISMLDEVAWLLNLRGSDVPRSPVMYAYLIVEIDGSKLFIDKSKVKTEVLAHLKNSRVELRPYESILSEIESLAAQGKELWLDTSCVNSAIVNTYRSACDKYVGGRPNKTKSKTGVPEGPGDRTSRPTGFYQISPISMAKAIKNYSELEGMRNSHLR
;
A
#
# COMPACT_ATOMS: atom_id res chain seq x y z
N MET A 1 28.11 -11.49 -22.52
CA MET A 1 26.68 -11.15 -22.73
C MET A 1 25.92 -11.33 -21.43
N SER A 2 25.32 -10.25 -20.96
CA SER A 2 24.37 -10.19 -19.86
C SER A 2 23.05 -10.90 -20.21
N THR A 3 22.27 -11.28 -19.19
CA THR A 3 20.96 -11.94 -19.38
C THR A 3 20.01 -11.09 -20.23
N ALA A 4 19.99 -9.76 -20.03
CA ALA A 4 19.16 -8.85 -20.81
C ALA A 4 19.49 -8.90 -22.31
N GLU A 5 20.78 -8.91 -22.67
CA GLU A 5 21.20 -9.02 -24.09
C GLU A 5 20.78 -10.36 -24.72
N LYS A 6 20.63 -11.41 -23.92
CA LYS A 6 20.20 -12.74 -24.42
C LYS A 6 18.69 -12.86 -24.59
N GLN A 7 17.91 -12.09 -23.84
CA GLN A 7 16.45 -12.22 -23.80
C GLN A 7 15.72 -11.17 -24.64
N LEU A 8 16.32 -10.02 -24.90
CA LEU A 8 15.71 -8.94 -25.67
C LEU A 8 15.80 -9.19 -27.18
N SER A 9 14.70 -8.96 -27.90
CA SER A 9 14.71 -8.94 -29.36
C SER A 9 15.32 -7.64 -29.90
N PRO A 10 15.72 -7.57 -31.19
CA PRO A 10 16.33 -6.37 -31.79
C PRO A 10 15.48 -5.10 -31.73
N SER A 11 14.16 -5.21 -31.55
CA SER A 11 13.25 -4.08 -31.35
C SER A 11 13.44 -3.33 -30.03
N TRP A 12 14.23 -3.86 -29.09
CA TRP A 12 14.47 -3.24 -27.79
C TRP A 12 15.86 -2.61 -27.71
N THR A 13 15.93 -1.43 -27.09
CA THR A 13 17.21 -0.78 -26.73
C THR A 13 17.49 -0.99 -25.25
N LEU A 14 18.63 -1.61 -24.92
CA LEU A 14 19.04 -1.86 -23.54
C LEU A 14 19.72 -0.62 -22.93
N MET A 15 19.06 -0.01 -21.94
CA MET A 15 19.58 1.11 -21.16
C MET A 15 20.15 0.60 -19.83
N ARG A 16 21.46 0.78 -19.60
CA ARG A 16 22.17 0.28 -18.41
C ARG A 16 22.19 1.33 -17.29
N ALA A 17 21.17 1.33 -16.44
CA ALA A 17 21.04 2.29 -15.34
C ALA A 17 22.31 2.35 -14.46
N GLY A 18 22.71 3.56 -14.08
CA GLY A 18 23.89 3.83 -13.25
C GLY A 18 25.21 3.95 -14.02
N ASN A 19 25.25 3.58 -15.30
CA ASN A 19 26.42 3.80 -16.13
C ASN A 19 26.53 5.26 -16.59
N PHE A 20 27.76 5.76 -16.72
CA PHE A 20 28.01 7.10 -17.26
C PHE A 20 27.41 7.25 -18.66
N GLY A 21 26.69 8.36 -18.88
CA GLY A 21 26.05 8.68 -20.16
C GLY A 21 24.74 7.95 -20.45
N VAL A 22 24.25 7.08 -19.56
CA VAL A 22 22.92 6.48 -19.69
C VAL A 22 21.91 7.35 -18.95
N PRO A 23 20.91 7.93 -19.63
CA PRO A 23 19.90 8.78 -18.99
C PRO A 23 18.99 7.95 -18.09
N THR A 24 18.44 8.61 -17.08
CA THR A 24 17.29 8.12 -16.31
C THR A 24 16.07 8.01 -17.22
N THR A 25 15.05 7.26 -16.80
CA THR A 25 13.79 7.14 -17.54
C THR A 25 13.17 8.50 -17.85
N SER A 26 13.15 9.42 -16.88
CA SER A 26 12.54 10.75 -17.04
C SER A 26 13.33 11.65 -17.99
N GLU A 27 14.67 11.62 -17.93
CA GLU A 27 15.53 12.35 -18.87
C GLU A 27 15.31 11.85 -20.30
N TRP A 28 15.32 10.53 -20.49
CA TRP A 28 15.08 9.93 -21.80
C TRP A 28 13.71 10.29 -22.38
N LEU A 29 12.65 10.28 -21.56
CA LEU A 29 11.31 10.68 -21.98
C LEU A 29 11.28 12.15 -22.43
N ASN A 30 11.90 13.05 -21.67
CA ASN A 30 11.97 14.48 -21.98
C ASN A 30 12.78 14.80 -23.25
N ASP A 31 13.74 13.94 -23.61
CA ASP A 31 14.59 14.14 -24.79
C ASP A 31 13.95 13.56 -26.06
N VAL A 32 13.21 12.45 -25.95
CA VAL A 32 12.66 11.73 -27.10
C VAL A 32 11.26 12.19 -27.48
N LEU A 33 10.44 12.63 -26.51
CA LEU A 33 9.06 13.01 -26.77
C LEU A 33 8.92 14.47 -27.20
N ALA A 34 7.93 14.74 -28.04
CA ALA A 34 7.55 16.11 -28.37
C ALA A 34 6.96 16.80 -27.12
N PRO A 35 7.22 18.10 -26.88
CA PRO A 35 6.66 18.82 -25.74
C PRO A 35 5.14 18.69 -25.66
N GLY A 36 4.61 18.54 -24.44
CA GLY A 36 3.15 18.38 -24.25
C GLY A 36 2.61 16.96 -24.37
N CYS A 37 3.43 15.94 -24.63
CA CYS A 37 2.97 14.55 -24.64
C CYS A 37 2.37 14.08 -23.31
N ARG A 38 1.43 13.14 -23.40
CA ARG A 38 0.83 12.46 -22.25
C ARG A 38 1.52 11.11 -22.03
N ILE A 39 2.04 10.91 -20.84
CA ILE A 39 2.72 9.68 -20.42
C ILE A 39 1.80 8.97 -19.44
N SER A 40 1.48 7.70 -19.70
CA SER A 40 0.53 6.94 -18.88
C SER A 40 1.22 5.87 -18.05
N ILE A 41 0.74 5.66 -16.82
CA ILE A 41 1.17 4.56 -15.94
C ILE A 41 -0.04 3.81 -15.37
N ASP A 42 0.18 2.54 -15.00
CA ASP A 42 -0.71 1.81 -14.10
C ASP A 42 -0.44 2.27 -12.66
N PRO A 43 -1.39 2.94 -11.98
CA PRO A 43 -1.19 3.52 -10.66
C PRO A 43 -1.01 2.47 -9.55
N PHE A 44 -1.34 1.19 -9.79
CA PHE A 44 -1.12 0.11 -8.83
C PHE A 44 0.32 -0.41 -8.84
N LEU A 45 1.10 -0.10 -9.89
CA LEU A 45 2.46 -0.60 -10.08
C LEU A 45 3.55 0.43 -9.71
N PHE A 46 3.17 1.65 -9.35
CA PHE A 46 4.09 2.71 -8.93
C PHE A 46 3.78 3.14 -7.50
N SER A 47 4.81 3.21 -6.65
CA SER A 47 4.66 3.91 -5.36
C SER A 47 4.28 5.37 -5.59
N SER A 48 3.59 5.97 -4.62
CA SER A 48 3.20 7.37 -4.71
C SER A 48 4.41 8.29 -4.90
N ASP A 49 5.52 8.03 -4.20
CA ASP A 49 6.74 8.84 -4.34
C ASP A 49 7.33 8.73 -5.75
N ALA A 50 7.42 7.51 -6.30
CA ALA A 50 7.96 7.30 -7.64
C ALA A 50 7.12 7.98 -8.72
N ALA A 51 5.78 7.95 -8.60
CA ALA A 51 4.90 8.62 -9.54
C ALA A 51 4.98 10.14 -9.44
N GLU A 52 5.03 10.72 -8.23
CA GLU A 52 5.20 12.16 -8.05
C GLU A 52 6.57 12.64 -8.55
N GLN A 53 7.63 11.86 -8.32
CA GLN A 53 8.95 12.14 -8.88
C GLN A 53 8.90 12.13 -10.40
N LEU A 54 8.34 11.09 -11.03
CA LEU A 54 8.19 11.02 -12.48
C LEU A 54 7.39 12.22 -13.01
N LYS A 55 6.25 12.54 -12.39
CA LYS A 55 5.40 13.68 -12.74
C LYS A 55 6.16 15.00 -12.68
N GLY A 56 6.93 15.23 -11.62
CA GLY A 56 7.76 16.43 -11.47
C GLY A 56 8.82 16.53 -12.57
N GLU A 57 9.52 15.44 -12.86
CA GLU A 57 10.60 15.42 -13.84
C GLU A 57 10.12 15.62 -15.29
N ILE A 58 9.01 14.98 -15.68
CA ILE A 58 8.48 15.10 -17.06
C ILE A 58 7.78 16.45 -17.30
N SER A 59 7.30 17.10 -16.24
CA SER A 59 6.66 18.42 -16.35
C SER A 59 7.60 19.51 -16.87
N LYS A 60 8.93 19.30 -16.78
CA LYS A 60 9.96 20.21 -17.31
C LYS A 60 9.85 20.42 -18.83
N ARG A 61 9.26 19.48 -19.56
CA ARG A 61 8.92 19.58 -21.00
C ARG A 61 7.42 19.70 -21.26
N SER A 62 6.66 20.14 -20.25
CA SER A 62 5.20 20.26 -20.29
C SER A 62 4.48 18.92 -20.53
N HIS A 63 5.11 17.78 -20.26
CA HIS A 63 4.43 16.50 -20.35
C HIS A 63 3.46 16.31 -19.17
N GLU A 64 2.40 15.54 -19.41
CA GLU A 64 1.39 15.21 -18.41
C GLU A 64 1.50 13.73 -18.01
N LEU A 65 1.53 13.45 -16.70
CA LEU A 65 1.37 12.08 -16.19
C LEU A 65 -0.11 11.73 -16.08
N VAL A 66 -0.51 10.62 -16.70
CA VAL A 66 -1.87 10.10 -16.72
C VAL A 66 -1.93 8.75 -16.02
N TYR A 67 -2.92 8.56 -15.15
CA TYR A 67 -3.11 7.30 -14.43
C TYR A 67 -4.22 6.47 -15.09
N LEU A 68 -3.93 5.22 -15.42
CA LEU A 68 -4.90 4.28 -16.00
C LEU A 68 -5.40 3.31 -14.93
N TYR A 69 -6.50 3.66 -14.26
CA TYR A 69 -7.06 2.85 -13.16
C TYR A 69 -7.77 1.58 -13.63
N ASP A 70 -8.50 1.66 -14.74
CA ASP A 70 -9.46 0.63 -15.14
C ASP A 70 -8.83 -0.49 -15.99
N ARG A 71 -7.58 -0.31 -16.43
CA ARG A 71 -6.93 -1.25 -17.35
C ARG A 71 -5.41 -1.18 -17.31
N ASN A 72 -4.80 -2.35 -17.39
CA ASN A 72 -3.39 -2.50 -17.72
C ASN A 72 -3.27 -2.88 -19.21
N LEU A 73 -2.56 -2.06 -19.99
CA LEU A 73 -2.46 -2.24 -21.45
C LEU A 73 -1.73 -3.54 -21.85
N VAL A 74 -0.87 -4.07 -20.98
CA VAL A 74 -0.22 -5.38 -21.23
C VAL A 74 -1.24 -6.50 -21.06
N ASP A 75 -2.12 -6.41 -20.07
CA ASP A 75 -3.16 -7.40 -19.82
C ASP A 75 -4.15 -7.52 -20.99
N GLU A 76 -4.42 -6.42 -21.72
CA GLU A 76 -5.31 -6.43 -22.91
C GLU A 76 -4.78 -7.31 -24.05
N ILE A 77 -3.45 -7.47 -24.16
CA ILE A 77 -2.79 -8.23 -25.23
C ILE A 77 -2.24 -9.58 -24.76
N TRP A 78 -2.25 -9.85 -23.44
CA TRP A 78 -1.71 -11.07 -22.85
C TRP A 78 -2.72 -12.22 -22.86
N LYS A 79 -2.84 -12.90 -24.01
CA LYS A 79 -3.82 -13.98 -24.22
C LYS A 79 -3.74 -15.15 -23.23
N GLU A 80 -2.52 -15.51 -22.80
CA GLU A 80 -2.26 -16.65 -21.91
C GLU A 80 -1.78 -16.20 -20.52
N ARG A 81 -2.39 -15.15 -19.97
CA ARG A 81 -2.06 -14.68 -18.62
C ARG A 81 -2.40 -15.77 -17.58
N PRO A 82 -1.46 -16.19 -16.72
CA PRO A 82 -1.77 -17.12 -15.64
C PRO A 82 -2.77 -16.54 -14.65
N ASN A 83 -3.65 -17.39 -14.12
CA ASN A 83 -4.55 -16.99 -13.05
C ASN A 83 -3.76 -16.57 -11.79
N PRO A 84 -4.29 -15.62 -10.99
CA PRO A 84 -3.72 -15.32 -9.68
C PRO A 84 -3.56 -16.57 -8.82
N PRO A 85 -2.50 -16.66 -7.99
CA PRO A 85 -2.30 -17.81 -7.12
C PRO A 85 -3.44 -17.91 -6.10
N THR A 86 -3.92 -19.12 -5.86
CA THR A 86 -5.02 -19.46 -4.92
C THR A 86 -4.53 -20.32 -3.76
N ASN A 87 -3.22 -20.29 -3.49
CA ASN A 87 -2.62 -21.12 -2.45
C ASN A 87 -3.17 -20.75 -1.06
N PRO A 88 -3.49 -21.74 -0.21
CA PRO A 88 -3.98 -21.47 1.13
C PRO A 88 -2.98 -20.69 1.99
N VAL A 89 -3.50 -19.72 2.75
CA VAL A 89 -2.76 -19.06 3.82
C VAL A 89 -2.69 -19.99 5.02
N ARG A 90 -1.56 -19.96 5.72
CA ARG A 90 -1.32 -20.73 6.96
C ARG A 90 -0.89 -19.82 8.11
N LEU A 91 -1.10 -20.30 9.33
CA LEU A 91 -0.63 -19.62 10.53
C LEU A 91 0.90 -19.71 10.66
N HIS A 92 1.50 -18.64 11.18
CA HIS A 92 2.85 -18.65 11.73
C HIS A 92 2.75 -18.84 13.24
N GLU A 93 3.07 -20.05 13.70
CA GLU A 93 2.89 -20.41 15.11
C GLU A 93 3.62 -19.46 16.07
N LEU A 94 3.03 -19.25 17.25
CA LEU A 94 3.56 -18.35 18.26
C LEU A 94 5.00 -18.71 18.70
N LYS A 95 5.35 -20.00 18.74
CA LYS A 95 6.70 -20.47 19.07
C LYS A 95 7.78 -19.93 18.13
N TYR A 96 7.41 -19.57 16.90
CA TYR A 96 8.32 -18.95 15.93
C TYR A 96 8.18 -17.43 15.92
N ALA A 97 6.95 -16.91 16.06
CA ALA A 97 6.68 -15.48 16.00
C ALA A 97 7.12 -14.72 17.26
N GLY A 98 7.14 -15.37 18.43
CA GLY A 98 7.43 -14.79 19.75
C GLY A 98 6.34 -13.87 20.30
N VAL A 99 5.64 -13.14 19.44
CA VAL A 99 4.56 -12.20 19.79
C VAL A 99 3.31 -12.52 18.98
N ASN A 100 2.15 -12.57 19.65
CA ASN A 100 0.87 -12.84 18.99
C ASN A 100 0.36 -11.63 18.18
N ALA A 101 -0.52 -11.86 17.21
CA ALA A 101 -1.04 -10.83 16.31
C ALA A 101 -1.79 -9.72 17.06
N THR A 102 -2.60 -10.07 18.06
CA THR A 102 -3.34 -9.11 18.89
C THR A 102 -2.42 -8.12 19.60
N ALA A 103 -1.30 -8.59 20.15
CA ALA A 103 -0.31 -7.75 20.81
C ALA A 103 0.39 -6.81 19.81
N LYS A 104 0.79 -7.31 18.64
CA LYS A 104 1.39 -6.48 17.59
C LYS A 104 0.43 -5.40 17.09
N LEU A 105 -0.84 -5.76 16.85
CA LEU A 105 -1.90 -4.82 16.49
C LEU A 105 -2.16 -3.79 17.59
N SER A 106 -2.08 -4.20 18.86
CA SER A 106 -2.22 -3.28 20.00
C SER A 106 -1.08 -2.26 20.04
N SER A 107 0.18 -2.69 19.86
CA SER A 107 1.32 -1.78 19.79
C SER A 107 1.18 -0.79 18.63
N LEU A 108 0.80 -1.28 17.44
CA LEU A 108 0.55 -0.42 16.28
C LEU A 108 -0.55 0.61 16.55
N ARG A 109 -1.65 0.23 17.21
CA ARG A 109 -2.74 1.17 17.57
C ARG A 109 -2.29 2.26 18.55
N SER A 110 -1.37 1.95 19.46
CA SER A 110 -0.77 2.98 20.33
C SER A 110 -0.01 4.00 19.49
N GLU A 111 0.79 3.56 18.51
CA GLU A 111 1.53 4.47 17.60
C GLU A 111 0.58 5.32 16.73
N LEU A 112 -0.54 4.76 16.27
CA LEU A 112 -1.59 5.53 15.58
C LEU A 112 -2.16 6.62 16.49
N THR A 113 -2.46 6.28 17.74
CA THR A 113 -3.02 7.24 18.71
C THR A 113 -2.03 8.36 19.02
N GLU A 114 -0.75 8.02 19.20
CA GLU A 114 0.32 8.98 19.48
C GLU A 114 0.60 9.93 18.31
N SER A 115 0.53 9.42 17.07
CA SER A 115 0.70 10.23 15.86
C SER A 115 -0.54 11.06 15.48
N GLY A 116 -1.69 10.77 16.08
CA GLY A 116 -2.98 11.36 15.72
C GLY A 116 -3.63 10.72 14.49
N ALA A 117 -3.04 9.67 13.91
CA ALA A 117 -3.65 8.93 12.81
C ALA A 117 -4.85 8.09 13.28
N SER A 118 -5.89 8.04 12.46
CA SER A 118 -7.10 7.23 12.73
C SER A 118 -6.96 5.79 12.21
N ALA A 119 -6.15 5.59 11.19
CA ALA A 119 -5.90 4.28 10.59
C ALA A 119 -4.57 4.28 9.82
N ILE A 120 -4.03 3.09 9.52
CA ILE A 120 -2.88 2.90 8.61
C ILE A 120 -3.25 1.94 7.49
N VAL A 121 -2.77 2.23 6.28
CA VAL A 121 -2.88 1.35 5.11
C VAL A 121 -1.55 0.65 4.87
N ILE A 122 -1.58 -0.67 4.82
CA ILE A 122 -0.40 -1.52 4.67
C ILE A 122 -0.50 -2.28 3.34
N SER A 123 0.41 -1.99 2.41
CA SER A 123 0.52 -2.63 1.09
C SER A 123 1.66 -3.64 0.98
N MET A 124 2.64 -3.58 1.89
CA MET A 124 3.79 -4.47 1.89
C MET A 124 3.38 -5.86 2.40
N LEU A 125 3.51 -6.88 1.54
CA LEU A 125 3.00 -8.23 1.83
C LEU A 125 3.70 -8.87 3.04
N ASP A 126 4.98 -8.57 3.25
CA ASP A 126 5.74 -9.06 4.40
C ASP A 126 5.31 -8.39 5.72
N GLU A 127 4.91 -7.11 5.67
CA GLU A 127 4.32 -6.42 6.84
C GLU A 127 2.96 -7.01 7.21
N VAL A 128 2.08 -7.25 6.22
CA VAL A 128 0.80 -7.93 6.45
C VAL A 128 1.01 -9.31 7.06
N ALA A 129 1.93 -10.10 6.48
CA ALA A 129 2.26 -11.44 6.95
C ALA A 129 2.85 -11.44 8.38
N TRP A 130 3.74 -10.49 8.70
CA TRP A 130 4.36 -10.38 10.01
C TRP A 130 3.38 -9.90 11.08
N LEU A 131 2.57 -8.89 10.78
CA LEU A 131 1.64 -8.27 11.73
C LEU A 131 0.53 -9.25 12.14
N LEU A 132 0.00 -10.01 11.18
CA LEU A 132 -1.08 -10.98 11.41
C LEU A 132 -0.59 -12.38 11.78
N ASN A 133 0.72 -12.63 11.85
CA ASN A 133 1.30 -13.97 11.99
C ASN A 133 0.76 -14.96 10.96
N LEU A 134 0.73 -14.55 9.69
CA LEU A 134 0.30 -15.38 8.57
C LEU A 134 1.47 -15.64 7.62
N ARG A 135 1.41 -16.72 6.85
CA ARG A 135 2.34 -17.00 5.74
C ARG A 135 1.56 -17.53 4.54
N GLY A 136 2.02 -17.18 3.36
CA GLY A 136 1.48 -17.63 2.08
C GLY A 136 2.57 -18.24 1.21
N SER A 137 2.22 -18.48 -0.06
CA SER A 137 3.16 -18.95 -1.09
C SER A 137 2.81 -18.38 -2.46
N ASP A 138 2.27 -17.16 -2.49
CA ASP A 138 1.86 -16.50 -3.73
C ASP A 138 3.06 -15.99 -4.54
N VAL A 139 4.14 -15.65 -3.83
CA VAL A 139 5.40 -15.16 -4.43
C VAL A 139 6.47 -16.25 -4.30
N PRO A 140 7.08 -16.71 -5.41
CA PRO A 140 8.15 -17.69 -5.35
C PRO A 140 9.27 -17.26 -4.39
N ARG A 141 9.70 -18.17 -3.51
CA ARG A 141 10.76 -17.97 -2.50
C ARG A 141 10.46 -16.91 -1.41
N SER A 142 9.25 -16.37 -1.36
CA SER A 142 8.81 -15.44 -0.32
C SER A 142 7.51 -15.94 0.32
N PRO A 143 7.47 -16.21 1.64
CA PRO A 143 6.32 -16.87 2.27
C PRO A 143 5.17 -15.88 2.57
N VAL A 144 4.74 -15.14 1.56
CA VAL A 144 3.76 -14.05 1.61
C VAL A 144 2.54 -14.36 0.74
N MET A 145 1.47 -13.59 0.95
CA MET A 145 0.20 -13.68 0.21
C MET A 145 -0.16 -12.31 -0.35
N TYR A 146 -0.82 -12.25 -1.51
CA TYR A 146 -1.38 -11.00 -2.01
C TYR A 146 -2.51 -10.53 -1.09
N ALA A 147 -2.27 -9.43 -0.39
CA ALA A 147 -3.23 -8.83 0.52
C ALA A 147 -2.91 -7.36 0.79
N TYR A 148 -3.94 -6.59 1.15
CA TYR A 148 -3.80 -5.31 1.85
C TYR A 148 -4.35 -5.43 3.27
N LEU A 149 -3.88 -4.60 4.18
CA LEU A 149 -4.42 -4.51 5.53
C LEU A 149 -4.66 -3.06 5.89
N ILE A 150 -5.85 -2.77 6.42
CA ILE A 150 -6.15 -1.51 7.08
C ILE A 150 -6.31 -1.78 8.57
N VAL A 151 -5.55 -1.08 9.40
CA VAL A 151 -5.67 -1.14 10.86
C VAL A 151 -6.26 0.18 11.35
N GLU A 152 -7.42 0.11 11.99
CA GLU A 152 -8.07 1.23 12.67
C GLU A 152 -7.90 1.08 14.19
N ILE A 153 -8.23 2.15 14.92
CA ILE A 153 -8.16 2.17 16.39
C ILE A 153 -8.98 1.03 17.03
N ASP A 154 -10.15 0.72 16.48
CA ASP A 154 -11.13 -0.21 17.04
C ASP A 154 -11.21 -1.57 16.31
N GLY A 155 -10.73 -1.64 15.07
CA GLY A 155 -10.84 -2.83 14.22
C GLY A 155 -9.73 -2.95 13.19
N SER A 156 -9.78 -3.97 12.34
CA SER A 156 -8.85 -4.13 11.22
C SER A 156 -9.54 -4.87 10.08
N LYS A 157 -9.15 -4.57 8.84
CA LYS A 157 -9.74 -5.15 7.62
C LYS A 157 -8.62 -5.72 6.75
N LEU A 158 -8.64 -7.03 6.53
CA LEU A 158 -7.73 -7.75 5.64
C LEU A 158 -8.39 -7.95 4.28
N PHE A 159 -7.80 -7.36 3.25
CA PHE A 159 -8.24 -7.46 1.85
C PHE A 159 -7.48 -8.60 1.19
N ILE A 160 -8.15 -9.72 0.96
CA ILE A 160 -7.53 -10.94 0.43
C ILE A 160 -8.57 -11.76 -0.32
N ASP A 161 -8.13 -12.60 -1.26
CA ASP A 161 -8.99 -13.65 -1.80
C ASP A 161 -9.42 -14.60 -0.68
N LYS A 162 -10.72 -14.59 -0.39
CA LYS A 162 -11.34 -15.41 0.67
C LYS A 162 -11.14 -16.91 0.44
N SER A 163 -10.96 -17.35 -0.81
CA SER A 163 -10.70 -18.77 -1.13
C SER A 163 -9.42 -19.29 -0.45
N LYS A 164 -8.46 -18.40 -0.15
CA LYS A 164 -7.20 -18.73 0.51
C LYS A 164 -7.33 -18.93 2.03
N VAL A 165 -8.42 -18.48 2.64
CA VAL A 165 -8.56 -18.42 4.10
C VAL A 165 -9.37 -19.60 4.61
N LYS A 166 -8.68 -20.57 5.22
CA LYS A 166 -9.28 -21.75 5.85
C LYS A 166 -9.83 -21.45 7.25
N THR A 167 -10.62 -22.37 7.80
CA THR A 167 -11.32 -22.23 9.10
C THR A 167 -10.39 -21.83 10.24
N GLU A 168 -9.20 -22.43 10.33
CA GLU A 168 -8.22 -22.11 11.39
C GLU A 168 -7.72 -20.66 11.31
N VAL A 169 -7.45 -20.18 10.09
CA VAL A 169 -6.99 -18.80 9.84
C VAL A 169 -8.13 -17.83 10.08
N LEU A 170 -9.34 -18.18 9.66
CA LEU A 170 -10.54 -17.37 9.92
C LEU A 170 -10.78 -17.20 11.43
N ALA A 171 -10.62 -18.25 12.22
CA ALA A 171 -10.75 -18.18 13.67
C ALA A 171 -9.66 -17.28 14.29
N HIS A 172 -8.41 -17.44 13.86
CA HIS A 172 -7.28 -16.60 14.28
C HIS A 172 -7.51 -15.10 13.97
N LEU A 173 -8.01 -14.79 12.77
CA LEU A 173 -8.34 -13.43 12.35
C LEU A 173 -9.47 -12.83 13.20
N LYS A 174 -10.54 -13.59 13.45
CA LYS A 174 -11.64 -13.17 14.33
C LYS A 174 -11.15 -12.88 15.76
N ASN A 175 -10.31 -13.75 16.32
CA ASN A 175 -9.72 -13.56 17.64
C ASN A 175 -8.81 -12.32 17.71
N SER A 176 -8.25 -11.90 16.57
CA SER A 176 -7.43 -10.70 16.43
C SER A 176 -8.23 -9.45 16.02
N ARG A 177 -9.56 -9.53 15.96
CA ARG A 177 -10.48 -8.46 15.48
C ARG A 177 -10.19 -8.00 14.05
N VAL A 178 -9.92 -8.94 13.16
CA VAL A 178 -9.67 -8.70 11.73
C VAL A 178 -10.84 -9.22 10.89
N GLU A 179 -11.49 -8.31 10.17
CA GLU A 179 -12.54 -8.62 9.19
C GLU A 179 -11.92 -8.94 7.82
N LEU A 180 -12.52 -9.88 7.08
CA LEU A 180 -12.11 -10.17 5.71
C LEU A 180 -12.89 -9.32 4.71
N ARG A 181 -12.19 -8.78 3.72
CA ARG A 181 -12.75 -8.04 2.59
C ARG A 181 -12.21 -8.59 1.27
N PRO A 182 -12.98 -8.49 0.16
CA PRO A 182 -12.47 -8.81 -1.17
C PRO A 182 -11.23 -7.98 -1.49
N TYR A 183 -10.22 -8.58 -2.14
CA TYR A 183 -8.95 -7.91 -2.44
C TYR A 183 -9.14 -6.61 -3.24
N GLU A 184 -10.08 -6.63 -4.19
CA GLU A 184 -10.38 -5.54 -5.12
C GLU A 184 -11.15 -4.39 -4.45
N SER A 185 -11.69 -4.59 -3.25
CA SER A 185 -12.48 -3.58 -2.53
C SER A 185 -11.63 -2.56 -1.75
N ILE A 186 -10.30 -2.59 -1.90
CA ILE A 186 -9.41 -1.68 -1.17
C ILE A 186 -9.70 -0.21 -1.47
N LEU A 187 -9.87 0.17 -2.74
CA LEU A 187 -10.08 1.57 -3.10
C LEU A 187 -11.41 2.11 -2.58
N SER A 188 -12.48 1.30 -2.61
CA SER A 188 -13.78 1.72 -2.07
C SER A 188 -13.76 1.87 -0.55
N GLU A 189 -12.97 1.06 0.16
CA GLU A 189 -12.75 1.28 1.60
C GLU A 189 -11.99 2.59 1.86
N ILE A 190 -10.98 2.90 1.05
CA ILE A 190 -10.23 4.17 1.17
C ILE A 190 -11.15 5.37 0.97
N GLU A 191 -12.05 5.33 -0.02
CA GLU A 191 -13.06 6.38 -0.21
C GLU A 191 -14.01 6.49 0.98
N SER A 192 -14.46 5.37 1.53
CA SER A 192 -15.33 5.32 2.71
C SER A 192 -14.65 5.95 3.94
N LEU A 193 -13.37 5.62 4.19
CA LEU A 193 -12.62 6.18 5.31
C LEU A 193 -12.40 7.68 5.14
N ALA A 194 -12.08 8.15 3.93
CA ALA A 194 -11.98 9.58 3.64
C ALA A 194 -13.32 10.31 3.85
N ALA A 195 -14.44 9.71 3.43
CA ALA A 195 -15.78 10.28 3.64
C ALA A 195 -16.17 10.35 5.12
N GLN A 196 -15.64 9.44 5.95
CA GLN A 196 -15.77 9.48 7.41
C GLN A 196 -14.83 10.49 8.08
N GLY A 197 -13.96 11.15 7.32
CA GLY A 197 -12.99 12.13 7.83
C GLY A 197 -11.81 11.50 8.56
N LYS A 198 -11.50 10.22 8.31
CA LYS A 198 -10.40 9.50 8.96
C LYS A 198 -9.06 10.00 8.44
N GLU A 199 -8.13 10.28 9.35
CA GLU A 199 -6.74 10.62 9.02
C GLU A 199 -5.94 9.33 8.77
N LEU A 200 -5.56 9.07 7.52
CA LEU A 200 -4.84 7.85 7.14
C LEU A 200 -3.32 8.04 7.21
N TRP A 201 -2.63 7.13 7.89
CA TRP A 201 -1.19 6.91 7.77
C TRP A 201 -0.90 6.18 6.47
N LEU A 202 -0.08 6.80 5.61
CA LEU A 202 0.28 6.30 4.29
C LEU A 202 1.80 6.40 4.09
N ASP A 203 2.46 5.26 3.95
CA ASP A 203 3.87 5.21 3.56
C ASP A 203 3.99 5.36 2.04
N THR A 204 4.24 6.58 1.56
CA THR A 204 4.28 6.91 0.12
C THR A 204 5.43 6.26 -0.63
N SER A 205 6.43 5.73 0.07
CA SER A 205 7.54 5.02 -0.54
C SER A 205 7.13 3.63 -1.05
N CYS A 206 6.09 3.02 -0.45
CA CYS A 206 5.63 1.67 -0.77
C CYS A 206 4.14 1.54 -1.10
N VAL A 207 3.29 2.44 -0.61
CA VAL A 207 1.87 2.49 -0.97
C VAL A 207 1.76 2.99 -2.41
N ASN A 208 1.00 2.24 -3.22
CA ASN A 208 0.84 2.57 -4.62
C ASN A 208 0.08 3.90 -4.83
N SER A 209 0.31 4.51 -5.98
CA SER A 209 -0.29 5.79 -6.34
C SER A 209 -1.81 5.71 -6.39
N ALA A 210 -2.38 4.55 -6.73
CA ALA A 210 -3.83 4.39 -6.81
C ALA A 210 -4.49 4.67 -5.46
N ILE A 211 -3.97 4.09 -4.37
CA ILE A 211 -4.48 4.28 -3.00
C ILE A 211 -4.35 5.74 -2.56
N VAL A 212 -3.16 6.33 -2.71
CA VAL A 212 -2.89 7.70 -2.23
C VAL A 212 -3.73 8.72 -3.01
N ASN A 213 -3.84 8.58 -4.34
CA ASN A 213 -4.64 9.47 -5.17
C ASN A 213 -6.14 9.32 -4.91
N THR A 214 -6.62 8.09 -4.68
CA THR A 214 -8.01 7.83 -4.28
C THR A 214 -8.33 8.55 -2.97
N TYR A 215 -7.47 8.41 -1.96
CA TYR A 215 -7.63 9.08 -0.68
C TYR A 215 -7.63 10.61 -0.81
N ARG A 216 -6.64 11.17 -1.53
CA ARG A 216 -6.55 12.63 -1.77
C ARG A 216 -7.81 13.17 -2.45
N SER A 217 -8.24 12.52 -3.53
CA SER A 217 -9.43 12.90 -4.30
C SER A 217 -10.71 12.80 -3.46
N ALA A 218 -10.84 11.76 -2.64
CA ALA A 218 -11.98 11.60 -1.74
C ALA A 218 -12.01 12.66 -0.63
N CYS A 219 -10.83 13.04 -0.09
CA CYS A 219 -10.72 14.14 0.87
C CYS A 219 -11.09 15.50 0.24
N ASP A 220 -10.76 15.75 -1.02
CA ASP A 220 -11.18 16.95 -1.73
C ASP A 220 -12.72 17.02 -1.88
N LYS A 221 -13.35 15.88 -2.19
CA LYS A 221 -14.83 15.79 -2.27
C LYS A 221 -15.49 15.98 -0.91
N TYR A 222 -14.88 15.53 0.19
CA TYR A 222 -15.40 15.72 1.55
C TYR A 222 -15.62 17.20 1.88
N VAL A 223 -14.70 18.07 1.45
CA VAL A 223 -14.79 19.53 1.68
C VAL A 223 -15.91 20.16 0.85
N GLY A 224 -16.15 19.68 -0.38
CA GLY A 224 -17.17 20.21 -1.28
C GLY A 224 -18.61 19.76 -0.99
N GLY A 225 -18.80 18.72 -0.17
CA GLY A 225 -20.11 18.09 0.08
C GLY A 225 -20.89 18.57 1.31
N ARG A 226 -20.36 19.49 2.14
CA ARG A 226 -21.10 20.05 3.28
C ARG A 226 -22.14 21.07 2.80
N PRO A 227 -23.44 20.94 3.14
CA PRO A 227 -24.38 22.03 2.95
C PRO A 227 -23.96 23.21 3.83
N ASN A 228 -23.94 24.41 3.25
CA ASN A 228 -23.75 25.67 3.98
C ASN A 228 -24.74 25.71 5.15
N LYS A 229 -24.28 25.47 6.39
CA LYS A 229 -25.07 25.83 7.56
C LYS A 229 -25.18 27.36 7.55
N THR A 230 -26.37 27.83 7.20
CA THR A 230 -26.81 29.21 7.26
C THR A 230 -26.40 29.84 8.59
N LYS A 231 -25.81 31.04 8.50
CA LYS A 231 -25.47 31.92 9.63
C LYS A 231 -26.69 32.09 10.55
N SER A 232 -26.72 31.37 11.66
CA SER A 232 -27.57 31.66 12.80
C SER A 232 -26.78 32.56 13.75
N LYS A 233 -27.21 33.82 13.90
CA LYS A 233 -26.72 34.74 14.92
C LYS A 233 -27.24 34.29 16.28
N THR A 234 -26.40 33.66 17.10
CA THR A 234 -26.46 33.74 18.57
C THR A 234 -25.10 33.34 19.12
N GLY A 235 -24.42 34.28 19.78
CA GLY A 235 -23.14 34.04 20.41
C GLY A 235 -23.27 33.20 21.68
N VAL A 236 -22.62 32.04 21.67
CA VAL A 236 -22.21 31.27 22.85
C VAL A 236 -20.81 30.72 22.52
N PRO A 237 -19.84 30.71 23.45
CA PRO A 237 -18.51 30.17 23.16
C PRO A 237 -18.60 28.64 23.11
N GLU A 238 -18.39 28.06 21.93
CA GLU A 238 -18.27 26.60 21.76
C GLU A 238 -16.91 26.11 22.26
N GLY A 239 -16.91 25.01 23.02
CA GLY A 239 -15.72 24.35 23.56
C GLY A 239 -14.83 23.69 22.48
N PRO A 240 -13.73 23.02 22.88
CA PRO A 240 -12.72 22.52 21.95
C PRO A 240 -13.24 21.26 21.25
N GLY A 241 -13.97 21.42 20.14
CA GLY A 241 -14.62 20.30 19.47
C GLY A 241 -15.01 20.50 18.01
N ASP A 242 -14.58 21.58 17.35
CA ASP A 242 -14.85 21.78 15.92
C ASP A 242 -13.57 21.57 15.10
N ARG A 243 -13.27 20.31 14.74
CA ARG A 243 -12.25 20.03 13.72
C ARG A 243 -12.88 20.26 12.34
N THR A 244 -12.90 21.52 11.92
CA THR A 244 -13.31 22.02 10.60
C THR A 244 -12.29 21.76 9.48
N SER A 245 -11.22 21.01 9.76
CA SER A 245 -10.10 20.80 8.84
C SER A 245 -10.35 19.64 7.89
N ARG A 246 -9.98 19.83 6.61
CA ARG A 246 -9.85 18.76 5.61
C ARG A 246 -9.08 17.58 6.23
N PRO A 247 -9.55 16.32 6.10
CA PRO A 247 -8.77 15.17 6.55
C PRO A 247 -7.42 15.18 5.85
N THR A 248 -6.35 15.22 6.63
CA THR A 248 -4.99 15.20 6.11
C THR A 248 -4.43 13.79 6.18
N GLY A 249 -3.73 13.37 5.14
CA GLY A 249 -2.94 12.14 5.19
C GLY A 249 -1.71 12.35 6.06
N PHE A 250 -1.38 11.37 6.90
CA PHE A 250 -0.14 11.33 7.63
C PHE A 250 0.87 10.52 6.82
N TYR A 251 1.81 11.20 6.17
CA TYR A 251 2.74 10.58 5.23
C TYR A 251 4.08 10.29 5.88
N GLN A 252 4.26 9.07 6.39
CA GLN A 252 5.48 8.62 7.05
C GLN A 252 5.76 7.14 6.78
N ILE A 253 7.01 6.74 6.96
CA ILE A 253 7.44 5.34 6.85
C ILE A 253 6.60 4.45 7.78
N SER A 254 6.25 3.26 7.32
CA SER A 254 5.51 2.29 8.12
C SER A 254 6.22 1.98 9.45
N PRO A 255 5.57 2.12 10.61
CA PRO A 255 6.17 1.74 11.90
C PRO A 255 6.48 0.24 11.98
N ILE A 256 5.76 -0.57 11.19
CA ILE A 256 5.94 -2.02 11.12
C ILE A 256 7.31 -2.37 10.55
N SER A 257 7.83 -1.57 9.60
CA SER A 257 9.16 -1.78 9.01
C SER A 257 10.26 -1.78 10.05
N MET A 258 10.22 -0.83 11.00
CA MET A 258 11.17 -0.78 12.11
C MET A 258 10.90 -1.84 13.17
N ALA A 259 9.64 -2.04 13.55
CA ALA A 259 9.25 -3.03 14.55
C ALA A 259 9.68 -4.45 14.15
N LYS A 260 9.49 -4.83 12.87
CA LYS A 260 9.91 -6.14 12.37
C LYS A 260 11.41 -6.24 12.12
N ALA A 261 12.15 -5.14 12.02
CA ALA A 261 13.59 -5.16 11.80
C ALA A 261 14.32 -5.71 13.05
N ILE A 262 13.87 -5.32 14.24
CA ILE A 262 14.41 -5.76 15.52
C ILE A 262 13.74 -7.09 15.93
N LYS A 263 14.56 -8.14 16.02
CA LYS A 263 14.06 -9.51 16.20
C LYS A 263 13.95 -9.88 17.67
N ASN A 264 12.82 -10.46 18.04
CA ASN A 264 12.63 -10.96 19.41
C ASN A 264 13.41 -12.27 19.63
N TYR A 265 13.44 -12.74 20.88
CA TYR A 265 14.19 -13.95 21.26
C TYR A 265 13.79 -15.18 20.42
N SER A 266 12.49 -15.45 20.26
CA SER A 266 12.00 -16.61 19.49
C SER A 266 12.38 -16.51 18.01
N GLU A 267 12.31 -15.31 17.42
CA GLU A 267 12.75 -15.09 16.05
C GLU A 267 14.26 -15.31 15.89
N LEU A 268 15.08 -14.81 16.83
CA LEU A 268 16.54 -14.99 16.85
C LEU A 268 16.93 -16.46 17.01
N GLU A 269 16.28 -17.17 17.92
CA GLU A 269 16.48 -18.60 18.11
C GLU A 269 16.09 -19.39 16.86
N GLY A 270 14.94 -19.07 16.25
CA GLY A 270 14.50 -19.63 14.98
C GLY A 270 15.52 -19.42 13.86
N MET A 271 16.07 -18.21 13.74
CA MET A 271 17.13 -17.89 12.78
C MET A 271 18.40 -18.68 13.05
N ARG A 272 18.87 -18.79 14.30
CA ARG A 272 20.05 -19.60 14.62
C ARG A 272 19.86 -21.06 14.20
N ASN A 273 18.72 -21.64 14.58
CA ASN A 273 18.40 -23.02 14.27
C ASN A 273 18.26 -23.26 12.76
N SER A 274 17.77 -22.29 11.98
CA SER A 274 17.68 -22.44 10.53
C SER A 274 19.04 -22.33 9.82
N HIS A 275 20.01 -21.60 10.39
CA HIS A 275 21.36 -21.48 9.83
C HIS A 275 22.27 -22.65 10.22
N LEU A 276 21.93 -23.39 11.28
CA LEU A 276 22.66 -24.59 11.71
C LEU A 276 22.26 -25.86 10.96
N ARG A 277 21.08 -25.88 10.33
CA ARG A 277 20.56 -27.01 9.55
C ARG A 277 21.12 -27.01 8.14
#